data_AF-A0A952TIM2-F1
#
_entry.id   AF-A0A952TIM2-F1
#
_cell.length_a   1.000
_cell.length_b   1.000
_cell.length_c   1.000
_cell.angle_alpha   90.00
_cell.angle_beta   90.00
_cell.angle_gamma   90.00
#
_symmetry.space_group_name_H-M   'P 1'
#
loop_
_entity.id
_entity.type
_entity.pdbx_description
1 polymer ?
#
loop_
_entity_poly.entity_id
_entity_poly.type
_entity_poly.pdbx_seq_one_letter_code
_entity_poly.pdbx_strand_id
1 'polypeptide(L)'
;MKLNKFLWDMYLESSKGKQWLEFFANLEERHAKHDVSLQEFTSSWAYEGTLHPSNYDVKTVIESVSDAIRELRQCEKDKLIPSSVDSWPEAEAYFQGVDTLCPDEDEEASLFEVDDIKTLSAALYCMYPKFFFPYYFYPNFYALEKIFGEFGIFLPPVPPKSDYDARFFYYLEICKSLFNFWVSLDLETEHLPVFLYGFAPEVVDLKFPEISNLPEPNRAWFVGGGISNNGDFEFLDNIDERTRTFWQGSKETSVGDIIVMYCLSPRSRIHSIWRAVRPGGVEPFRGFYNTVWMGLPQLVEPITLRELKSDLLFSQFPLVRSNMHGVNGKPIAKKYYDRLLILLESKGMDISALPRLSDKEIANTRIRTERDVEIQILEPLLNELGFKKSDWRRQVKLRVGRKDKVIPDYLINAKDNSREKSITADWVWEAKMSIITNDQLQKDFGQVCSYARLVNANGVGLLSKEGIWLCTKKDGFSFKKVKHWPATRAFESDSLNEIRSIAGRGKVANCLK
;
A
#
# COMPACT_ATOMS: atom_id res chain seq x y z
N MET A 1 9.79 -14.74 -4.70
CA MET A 1 10.52 -15.99 -4.39
C MET A 1 9.56 -17.11 -3.96
N LYS A 2 9.90 -18.40 -4.13
CA LYS A 2 9.23 -19.50 -3.40
C LYS A 2 10.05 -19.82 -2.16
N LEU A 3 9.43 -20.17 -1.02
CA LEU A 3 10.16 -20.54 0.20
C LEU A 3 11.13 -21.69 -0.11
N ASN A 4 12.42 -21.49 0.17
CA ASN A 4 13.43 -22.51 0.00
C ASN A 4 13.54 -23.32 1.30
N LYS A 5 13.10 -24.58 1.27
CA LYS A 5 13.05 -25.47 2.44
C LYS A 5 14.43 -25.63 3.11
N PHE A 6 15.51 -25.71 2.33
CA PHE A 6 16.86 -25.79 2.88
C PHE A 6 17.26 -24.53 3.68
N LEU A 7 16.97 -23.33 3.15
CA LEU A 7 17.27 -22.09 3.87
C LEU A 7 16.39 -21.92 5.12
N TRP A 8 15.15 -22.39 5.05
CA TRP A 8 14.23 -22.42 6.18
C TRP A 8 14.73 -23.35 7.30
N ASP A 9 15.13 -24.58 6.96
CA ASP A 9 15.66 -25.55 7.92
C ASP A 9 16.94 -25.02 8.58
N MET A 10 17.85 -24.43 7.80
CA MET A 10 19.04 -23.74 8.32
C MET A 10 18.68 -22.59 9.26
N TYR A 11 17.63 -21.83 8.96
CA TYR A 11 17.19 -20.73 9.82
C TYR A 11 16.67 -21.26 11.15
N LEU A 12 15.87 -22.33 11.15
CA LEU A 12 15.37 -22.96 12.38
C LEU A 12 16.49 -23.48 13.28
N GLU A 13 17.59 -23.98 12.69
CA GLU A 13 18.76 -24.45 13.44
C GLU A 13 19.63 -23.32 14.00
N SER A 14 19.50 -22.11 13.45
CA SER A 14 20.25 -20.93 13.89
C SER A 14 19.85 -20.50 15.32
N SER A 15 20.71 -19.71 15.98
CA SER A 15 20.40 -19.15 17.30
C SER A 15 19.13 -18.30 17.28
N LYS A 16 18.94 -17.51 16.21
CA LYS A 16 17.76 -16.64 16.03
C LYS A 16 16.50 -17.46 15.79
N GLY A 17 16.55 -18.50 14.98
CA GLY A 17 15.42 -19.41 14.74
C GLY A 17 14.96 -20.09 16.02
N LYS A 18 15.90 -20.65 16.80
CA LYS A 18 15.62 -21.27 18.09
C LYS A 18 15.00 -20.30 19.10
N GLN A 19 15.50 -19.06 19.14
CA GLN A 19 14.92 -18.01 20.00
C GLN A 19 13.46 -17.73 19.65
N TRP A 20 13.11 -17.64 18.36
CA TRP A 20 11.72 -17.39 17.95
C TRP A 20 10.81 -18.61 18.18
N LEU A 21 11.32 -19.82 17.98
CA LEU A 21 10.60 -21.05 18.33
C LEU A 21 10.23 -21.06 19.82
N GLU A 22 11.21 -20.79 20.70
CA GLU A 22 10.99 -20.71 22.15
C GLU A 22 10.03 -19.56 22.51
N PHE A 23 10.13 -18.42 21.82
CA PHE A 23 9.25 -17.29 22.04
C PHE A 23 7.78 -17.65 21.79
N PHE A 24 7.47 -18.22 20.62
CA PHE A 24 6.08 -18.52 20.24
C PHE A 24 5.53 -19.80 20.84
N ALA A 25 6.37 -20.78 21.20
CA ALA A 25 5.94 -21.98 21.92
C ALA A 25 5.41 -21.67 23.33
N ASN A 26 5.88 -20.57 23.94
CA ASN A 26 5.49 -20.15 25.28
C ASN A 26 4.61 -18.88 25.27
N LEU A 27 3.94 -18.58 24.15
CA LEU A 27 3.24 -17.30 23.98
C LEU A 27 2.13 -17.07 25.03
N GLU A 28 1.34 -18.11 25.35
CA GLU A 28 0.29 -18.02 26.37
C GLU A 28 0.89 -17.70 27.76
N GLU A 29 1.95 -18.41 28.17
CA GLU A 29 2.61 -18.18 29.44
C GLU A 29 3.21 -16.77 29.52
N ARG A 30 3.78 -16.28 28.42
CA ARG A 30 4.29 -14.91 28.31
C ARG A 30 3.18 -13.88 28.52
N HIS A 31 2.00 -14.08 27.91
CA HIS A 31 0.86 -13.19 28.11
C HIS A 31 0.32 -13.25 29.55
N ALA A 32 0.24 -14.44 30.14
CA ALA A 32 -0.20 -14.63 31.52
C ALA A 32 0.73 -13.94 32.54
N LYS A 33 2.03 -13.82 32.24
CA LYS A 33 3.03 -13.16 33.09
C LYS A 33 3.29 -11.70 32.72
N HIS A 34 2.64 -11.17 31.68
CA HIS A 34 2.96 -9.87 31.09
C HIS A 34 4.47 -9.70 30.81
N ASP A 35 5.07 -10.72 30.20
CA ASP A 35 6.51 -10.79 29.93
C ASP A 35 6.97 -9.56 29.13
N VAL A 36 8.01 -8.89 29.61
CA VAL A 36 8.61 -7.68 29.00
C VAL A 36 9.02 -7.91 27.55
N SER A 37 9.44 -9.14 27.21
CA SER A 37 9.79 -9.50 25.84
C SER A 37 8.63 -9.38 24.84
N LEU A 38 7.36 -9.50 25.28
CA LEU A 38 6.19 -9.25 24.43
C LEU A 38 6.09 -7.76 24.06
N GLN A 39 6.36 -6.88 25.02
CA GLN A 39 6.36 -5.44 24.79
C GLN A 39 7.49 -5.05 23.85
N GLU A 40 8.69 -5.56 24.07
CA GLU A 40 9.85 -5.34 23.19
C GLU A 40 9.59 -5.86 21.78
N PHE A 41 9.08 -7.09 21.66
CA PHE A 41 8.74 -7.71 20.39
C PHE A 41 7.70 -6.90 19.61
N THR A 42 6.54 -6.67 20.24
CA THR A 42 5.43 -5.93 19.59
C THR A 42 5.90 -4.53 19.21
N SER A 43 6.73 -3.90 20.06
CA SER A 43 7.26 -2.58 19.78
C SER A 43 8.25 -2.51 18.63
N SER A 44 9.09 -3.55 18.48
CA SER A 44 10.00 -3.66 17.35
C SER A 44 9.24 -3.80 16.02
N TRP A 45 8.17 -4.58 16.04
CA TRP A 45 7.41 -4.96 14.86
C TRP A 45 6.48 -3.88 14.35
N ALA A 46 5.80 -3.26 15.29
CA ALA A 46 4.84 -2.27 14.92
C ALA A 46 5.53 -0.94 14.57
N TYR A 47 6.76 -0.61 15.02
CA TYR A 47 7.30 0.75 14.84
C TYR A 47 8.82 0.96 14.86
N GLU A 48 9.70 -0.07 14.88
CA GLU A 48 11.14 0.15 15.11
C GLU A 48 11.43 1.03 16.36
N GLY A 49 10.50 1.07 17.34
CA GLY A 49 10.62 1.87 18.57
C GLY A 49 10.14 3.33 18.53
N THR A 50 9.40 3.79 17.52
CA THR A 50 9.07 5.23 17.36
C THR A 50 7.61 5.64 17.58
N LEU A 51 6.75 4.76 18.11
CA LEU A 51 5.34 5.13 18.35
C LEU A 51 5.15 5.93 19.64
N HIS A 52 4.22 6.88 19.56
CA HIS A 52 3.57 7.45 20.72
C HIS A 52 2.54 6.46 21.32
N PRO A 53 2.48 6.31 22.65
CA PRO A 53 1.52 5.45 23.33
C PRO A 53 0.04 5.70 22.93
N SER A 54 -0.31 6.93 22.55
CA SER A 54 -1.69 7.25 22.18
C SER A 54 -2.19 6.61 20.88
N ASN A 55 -1.28 6.23 19.99
CA ASN A 55 -1.64 5.66 18.69
C ASN A 55 -1.72 4.13 18.74
N TYR A 56 -1.09 3.51 19.75
CA TYR A 56 -1.14 2.09 20.02
C TYR A 56 -0.62 1.78 21.43
N ASP A 57 -1.52 1.43 22.35
CA ASP A 57 -1.17 1.02 23.71
C ASP A 57 -0.84 -0.48 23.75
N VAL A 58 0.44 -0.77 23.51
CA VAL A 58 1.02 -2.11 23.53
C VAL A 58 0.72 -2.85 24.82
N LYS A 59 0.79 -2.13 25.94
CA LYS A 59 0.67 -2.71 27.27
C LYS A 59 -0.76 -3.19 27.46
N THR A 60 -1.74 -2.31 27.20
CA THR A 60 -3.16 -2.68 27.27
C THR A 60 -3.48 -3.85 26.34
N VAL A 61 -2.97 -3.85 25.09
CA VAL A 61 -3.18 -4.98 24.16
C VAL A 61 -2.64 -6.29 24.74
N ILE A 62 -1.41 -6.29 25.27
CA ILE A 62 -0.80 -7.49 25.87
C ILE A 62 -1.58 -7.98 27.09
N GLU A 63 -2.05 -7.05 27.93
CA GLU A 63 -2.84 -7.35 29.13
C GLU A 63 -4.20 -7.96 28.75
N SER A 64 -4.86 -7.45 27.71
CA SER A 64 -6.17 -7.93 27.25
C SER A 64 -6.16 -9.32 26.62
N VAL A 65 -5.01 -9.84 26.15
CA VAL A 65 -4.95 -11.18 25.54
C VAL A 65 -5.31 -12.27 26.56
N SER A 66 -4.83 -12.15 27.80
CA SER A 66 -5.12 -13.12 28.86
C SER A 66 -6.61 -13.13 29.22
N ASP A 67 -7.26 -11.97 29.20
CA ASP A 67 -8.70 -11.85 29.43
C ASP A 67 -9.48 -12.48 28.27
N ALA A 68 -9.11 -12.21 27.01
CA ALA A 68 -9.73 -12.82 25.84
C ALA A 68 -9.61 -14.36 25.84
N ILE A 69 -8.44 -14.91 26.23
CA ILE A 69 -8.26 -16.37 26.39
C ILE A 69 -9.21 -16.92 27.46
N ARG A 70 -9.34 -16.24 28.60
CA ARG A 70 -10.24 -16.67 29.69
C ARG A 70 -11.70 -16.67 29.23
N GLU A 71 -12.12 -15.61 28.53
CA GLU A 71 -13.47 -15.46 28.00
C GLU A 71 -13.80 -16.55 26.97
N LEU A 72 -12.95 -16.75 25.97
CA LEU A 72 -13.15 -17.80 24.96
C LEU A 72 -13.22 -19.20 25.59
N ARG A 73 -12.34 -19.52 26.53
CA ARG A 73 -12.39 -20.80 27.29
C ARG A 73 -13.65 -20.94 28.12
N GLN A 74 -14.23 -19.84 28.61
CA GLN A 74 -15.49 -19.88 29.33
C GLN A 74 -16.65 -20.15 28.34
N CYS A 75 -16.67 -19.47 27.19
CA CYS A 75 -17.63 -19.72 26.12
C CYS A 75 -17.58 -21.17 25.60
N GLU A 76 -16.41 -21.80 25.52
CA GLU A 76 -16.26 -23.23 25.20
C GLU A 76 -16.91 -24.13 26.24
N LYS A 77 -16.69 -23.84 27.55
CA LYS A 77 -17.31 -24.61 28.65
C LYS A 77 -18.82 -24.47 28.66
N ASP A 78 -19.30 -23.27 28.36
CA ASP A 78 -20.72 -22.94 28.30
C ASP A 78 -21.36 -23.39 26.98
N LYS A 79 -20.57 -23.97 26.06
CA LYS A 79 -20.99 -24.49 24.74
C LYS A 79 -21.60 -23.43 23.83
N LEU A 80 -21.18 -22.18 24.01
CA LEU A 80 -21.53 -21.06 23.12
C LEU A 80 -20.74 -21.12 21.81
N ILE A 81 -19.52 -21.69 21.87
CA ILE A 81 -18.66 -21.97 20.72
C ILE A 81 -18.14 -23.42 20.79
N PRO A 82 -17.65 -24.00 19.67
CA PRO A 82 -17.12 -25.36 19.66
C PRO A 82 -15.98 -25.53 20.67
N SER A 83 -15.96 -26.65 21.39
CA SER A 83 -14.96 -26.93 22.45
C SER A 83 -13.64 -27.54 21.95
N SER A 84 -13.52 -27.77 20.64
CA SER A 84 -12.33 -28.34 20.01
C SER A 84 -12.27 -27.93 18.54
N VAL A 85 -11.05 -27.81 18.02
CA VAL A 85 -10.77 -27.47 16.62
C VAL A 85 -9.63 -28.35 16.12
N ASP A 86 -9.95 -29.33 15.28
CA ASP A 86 -9.01 -30.31 14.72
C ASP A 86 -8.88 -30.21 13.20
N SER A 87 -9.79 -29.48 12.55
CA SER A 87 -9.83 -29.26 11.10
C SER A 87 -10.10 -27.80 10.71
N TRP A 88 -9.76 -27.45 9.47
CA TRP A 88 -10.03 -26.11 8.95
C TRP A 88 -11.53 -25.73 8.97
N PRO A 89 -12.48 -26.58 8.56
CA PRO A 89 -13.91 -26.28 8.70
C PRO A 89 -14.35 -26.03 10.15
N GLU A 90 -13.77 -26.73 11.13
CA GLU A 90 -14.03 -26.47 12.55
C GLU A 90 -13.44 -25.14 13.01
N ALA A 91 -12.28 -24.74 12.48
CA ALA A 91 -11.69 -23.43 12.77
C ALA A 91 -12.56 -22.28 12.22
N GLU A 92 -13.11 -22.46 11.01
CA GLU A 92 -14.08 -21.52 10.43
C GLU A 92 -15.35 -21.43 11.30
N ALA A 93 -15.92 -22.59 11.68
CA ALA A 93 -17.10 -22.63 12.55
C ALA A 93 -16.83 -22.02 13.93
N TYR A 94 -15.63 -22.22 14.49
CA TYR A 94 -15.21 -21.62 15.74
C TYR A 94 -15.17 -20.10 15.64
N PHE A 95 -14.50 -19.56 14.62
CA PHE A 95 -14.40 -18.10 14.42
C PHE A 95 -15.76 -17.46 14.12
N GLN A 96 -16.63 -18.15 13.38
CA GLN A 96 -18.03 -17.73 13.20
C GLN A 96 -18.80 -17.71 14.52
N GLY A 97 -18.59 -18.69 15.40
CA GLY A 97 -19.16 -18.68 16.74
C GLY A 97 -18.69 -17.48 17.57
N VAL A 98 -17.40 -17.14 17.49
CA VAL A 98 -16.83 -15.98 18.20
C VAL A 98 -17.48 -14.66 17.77
N ASP A 99 -17.73 -14.47 16.48
CA ASP A 99 -18.43 -13.29 15.93
C ASP A 99 -19.84 -13.10 16.51
N THR A 100 -20.51 -14.22 16.86
CA THR A 100 -21.87 -14.22 17.43
C THR A 100 -21.93 -14.08 18.94
N LEU A 101 -20.79 -14.04 19.63
CA LEU A 101 -20.77 -13.85 21.09
C LEU A 101 -21.18 -12.41 21.41
N CYS A 102 -22.08 -12.24 22.38
CA CYS A 102 -22.45 -10.94 22.95
C CYS A 102 -22.11 -10.92 24.44
N PRO A 103 -21.60 -9.79 24.99
CA PRO A 103 -21.29 -9.68 26.40
C PRO A 103 -22.54 -9.66 27.29
N ASP A 104 -23.69 -9.18 26.77
CA ASP A 104 -24.99 -9.17 27.44
C ASP A 104 -26.09 -9.71 26.51
N GLU A 105 -26.99 -10.56 27.03
CA GLU A 105 -28.11 -11.14 26.23
C GLU A 105 -29.10 -10.08 25.71
N ASP A 106 -29.11 -8.89 26.32
CA ASP A 106 -29.97 -7.76 25.96
C ASP A 106 -29.26 -6.72 25.04
N GLU A 107 -27.98 -6.91 24.71
CA GLU A 107 -27.21 -6.02 23.84
C GLU A 107 -26.93 -6.65 22.46
N GLU A 108 -27.00 -5.83 21.40
CA GLU A 108 -26.65 -6.23 20.03
C GLU A 108 -25.14 -6.13 19.74
N ALA A 109 -24.30 -5.81 20.74
CA ALA A 109 -22.87 -5.61 20.53
C ALA A 109 -22.11 -6.94 20.58
N SER A 110 -21.30 -7.22 19.55
CA SER A 110 -20.40 -8.38 19.57
C SER A 110 -19.34 -8.24 20.66
N LEU A 111 -18.95 -9.35 21.27
CA LEU A 111 -17.91 -9.45 22.29
C LEU A 111 -16.54 -8.94 21.77
N PHE A 112 -16.29 -9.13 20.47
CA PHE A 112 -15.10 -8.63 19.79
C PHE A 112 -15.49 -7.83 18.56
N GLU A 113 -14.87 -6.67 18.38
CA GLU A 113 -15.02 -5.86 17.18
C GLU A 113 -13.81 -5.98 16.25
N VAL A 114 -13.91 -5.38 15.06
CA VAL A 114 -12.81 -5.32 14.06
C VAL A 114 -11.50 -4.81 14.65
N ASP A 115 -11.57 -3.81 15.54
CA ASP A 115 -10.37 -3.23 16.15
C ASP A 115 -9.74 -4.20 17.17
N ASP A 116 -10.46 -5.20 17.66
CA ASP A 116 -9.97 -6.19 18.65
C ASP A 116 -9.20 -7.35 18.03
N ILE A 117 -9.12 -7.46 16.70
CA ILE A 117 -8.34 -8.50 16.02
C ILE A 117 -6.88 -8.54 16.49
N LYS A 118 -6.29 -7.40 16.86
CA LYS A 118 -4.94 -7.32 17.46
C LYS A 118 -4.78 -8.17 18.74
N THR A 119 -5.84 -8.28 19.55
CA THR A 119 -5.89 -9.04 20.80
C THR A 119 -6.44 -10.44 20.53
N LEU A 120 -7.56 -10.53 19.82
CA LEU A 120 -8.27 -11.78 19.53
C LEU A 120 -7.40 -12.76 18.75
N SER A 121 -6.63 -12.30 17.76
CA SER A 121 -5.75 -13.17 16.97
C SER A 121 -4.67 -13.86 17.81
N ALA A 122 -4.11 -13.17 18.81
CA ALA A 122 -3.14 -13.75 19.74
C ALA A 122 -3.80 -14.77 20.68
N ALA A 123 -4.99 -14.47 21.19
CA ALA A 123 -5.76 -15.41 22.00
C ALA A 123 -6.11 -16.69 21.22
N LEU A 124 -6.60 -16.55 19.98
CA LEU A 124 -6.92 -17.66 19.08
C LEU A 124 -5.69 -18.51 18.74
N TYR A 125 -4.52 -17.88 18.53
CA TYR A 125 -3.28 -18.61 18.32
C TYR A 125 -2.87 -19.41 19.56
N CYS A 126 -2.97 -18.85 20.77
CA CYS A 126 -2.67 -19.58 22.01
C CYS A 126 -3.57 -20.81 22.19
N MET A 127 -4.83 -20.74 21.77
CA MET A 127 -5.78 -21.84 21.88
C MET A 127 -5.63 -22.88 20.75
N TYR A 128 -5.42 -22.42 19.52
CA TYR A 128 -5.42 -23.27 18.32
C TYR A 128 -4.31 -22.84 17.32
N PRO A 129 -3.03 -23.04 17.66
CA PRO A 129 -1.88 -22.51 16.90
C PRO A 129 -1.71 -23.11 15.49
N LYS A 130 -2.42 -24.20 15.20
CA LYS A 130 -2.44 -24.84 13.87
C LYS A 130 -3.23 -24.07 12.83
N PHE A 131 -4.23 -23.28 13.24
CA PHE A 131 -5.21 -22.67 12.34
C PHE A 131 -5.17 -21.14 12.32
N PHE A 132 -4.75 -20.54 13.44
CA PHE A 132 -4.68 -19.10 13.60
C PHE A 132 -3.23 -18.63 13.70
N PHE A 133 -2.98 -17.34 13.54
CA PHE A 133 -1.68 -16.74 13.78
C PHE A 133 -1.87 -15.42 14.53
N PRO A 134 -0.96 -15.04 15.43
CA PRO A 134 -1.11 -13.80 16.16
C PRO A 134 -0.82 -12.63 15.21
N TYR A 135 -1.74 -11.66 15.07
CA TYR A 135 -1.61 -10.51 14.18
C TYR A 135 -0.86 -9.35 14.85
N TYR A 136 0.47 -9.40 14.79
CA TYR A 136 1.37 -8.33 15.26
C TYR A 136 1.79 -7.37 14.14
N PHE A 137 1.22 -7.50 12.94
CA PHE A 137 1.47 -6.59 11.84
C PHE A 137 0.76 -5.25 12.00
N TYR A 138 -0.14 -5.05 12.97
CA TYR A 138 -0.73 -3.74 13.22
C TYR A 138 0.35 -2.73 13.66
N PRO A 139 0.41 -1.49 13.12
CA PRO A 139 -0.41 -0.87 12.07
C PRO A 139 0.27 -0.90 10.67
N ASN A 140 1.17 -1.84 10.50
CA ASN A 140 2.05 -2.08 9.38
C ASN A 140 1.55 -3.24 8.48
N PHE A 141 0.28 -3.20 8.07
CA PHE A 141 -0.26 -4.16 7.10
C PHE A 141 0.57 -4.24 5.81
N TYR A 142 1.24 -3.14 5.41
CA TYR A 142 2.20 -3.13 4.29
C TYR A 142 3.30 -4.20 4.41
N ALA A 143 3.81 -4.48 5.62
CA ALA A 143 4.80 -5.54 5.80
C ALA A 143 4.22 -6.93 5.47
N LEU A 144 2.98 -7.19 5.88
CA LEU A 144 2.27 -8.42 5.51
C LEU A 144 2.09 -8.52 4.00
N GLU A 145 1.66 -7.44 3.33
CA GLU A 145 1.52 -7.40 1.86
C GLU A 145 2.84 -7.72 1.16
N LYS A 146 3.96 -7.18 1.65
CA LYS A 146 5.29 -7.41 1.10
C LYS A 146 5.76 -8.85 1.30
N ILE A 147 5.53 -9.42 2.48
CA ILE A 147 5.81 -10.84 2.75
C ILE A 147 4.99 -11.73 1.81
N PHE A 148 3.69 -11.50 1.71
CA PHE A 148 2.82 -12.30 0.84
C PHE A 148 3.24 -12.20 -0.62
N GLY A 149 3.52 -10.98 -1.10
CA GLY A 149 4.02 -10.73 -2.44
C GLY A 149 5.35 -11.41 -2.72
N GLU A 150 6.30 -11.34 -1.79
CA GLU A 150 7.63 -11.94 -1.95
C GLU A 150 7.56 -13.46 -1.93
N PHE A 151 6.76 -14.08 -1.05
CA PHE A 151 6.69 -15.54 -0.98
C PHE A 151 5.66 -16.17 -1.93
N GLY A 152 4.92 -15.34 -2.68
CA GLY A 152 3.88 -15.80 -3.60
C GLY A 152 2.66 -16.37 -2.89
N ILE A 153 2.42 -15.94 -1.64
CA ILE A 153 1.24 -16.30 -0.86
C ILE A 153 0.05 -15.51 -1.41
N PHE A 154 -1.09 -16.17 -1.54
CA PHE A 154 -2.32 -15.47 -1.90
C PHE A 154 -2.73 -14.53 -0.76
N LEU A 155 -2.82 -13.23 -1.02
CA LEU A 155 -3.43 -12.28 -0.11
C LEU A 155 -4.86 -12.04 -0.59
N PRO A 156 -5.89 -12.31 0.23
CA PRO A 156 -7.28 -12.03 -0.13
C PRO A 156 -7.48 -10.52 -0.37
N PRO A 157 -8.48 -10.11 -1.17
CA PRO A 157 -8.74 -8.69 -1.39
C PRO A 157 -9.22 -8.03 -0.10
N VAL A 158 -8.64 -6.86 0.23
CA VAL A 158 -9.02 -6.12 1.43
C VAL A 158 -10.47 -5.61 1.31
N PRO A 159 -11.36 -5.90 2.29
CA PRO A 159 -12.77 -5.48 2.23
C PRO A 159 -12.94 -3.96 2.34
N PRO A 160 -14.01 -3.37 1.79
CA PRO A 160 -14.25 -1.93 1.87
C PRO A 160 -14.35 -1.41 3.31
N LYS A 161 -13.95 -0.14 3.53
CA LYS A 161 -14.01 0.52 4.85
C LYS A 161 -15.35 0.36 5.57
N SER A 162 -16.45 0.49 4.83
CA SER A 162 -17.82 0.49 5.36
C SER A 162 -18.33 -0.90 5.75
N ASP A 163 -17.65 -1.97 5.33
CA ASP A 163 -18.06 -3.35 5.54
C ASP A 163 -17.32 -3.92 6.76
N TYR A 164 -17.83 -3.63 7.96
CA TYR A 164 -17.18 -4.00 9.21
C TYR A 164 -17.13 -5.53 9.40
N ASP A 165 -18.22 -6.23 9.11
CA ASP A 165 -18.30 -7.68 9.21
C ASP A 165 -17.26 -8.34 8.28
N ALA A 166 -17.21 -7.95 7.00
CA ALA A 166 -16.21 -8.49 6.09
C ALA A 166 -14.78 -8.18 6.55
N ARG A 167 -14.55 -7.01 7.19
CA ARG A 167 -13.24 -6.65 7.76
C ARG A 167 -12.89 -7.51 8.98
N PHE A 168 -13.85 -7.91 9.81
CA PHE A 168 -13.61 -8.84 10.92
C PHE A 168 -13.22 -10.22 10.38
N PHE A 169 -14.01 -10.77 9.44
CA PHE A 169 -13.74 -12.05 8.79
C PHE A 169 -12.52 -12.04 7.86
N TYR A 170 -11.99 -10.87 7.49
CA TYR A 170 -10.77 -10.78 6.70
C TYR A 170 -9.57 -11.45 7.39
N TYR A 171 -9.52 -11.42 8.73
CA TYR A 171 -8.50 -12.15 9.48
C TYR A 171 -8.56 -13.65 9.21
N LEU A 172 -9.75 -14.26 9.21
CA LEU A 172 -9.96 -15.68 8.92
C LEU A 172 -9.50 -16.03 7.49
N GLU A 173 -9.76 -15.17 6.50
CA GLU A 173 -9.31 -15.37 5.12
C GLU A 173 -7.77 -15.31 4.98
N ILE A 174 -7.10 -14.45 5.76
CA ILE A 174 -5.63 -14.43 5.85
C ILE A 174 -5.12 -15.73 6.47
N CYS A 175 -5.71 -16.17 7.60
CA CYS A 175 -5.39 -17.45 8.24
C CYS A 175 -5.51 -18.61 7.25
N LYS A 176 -6.59 -18.64 6.45
CA LYS A 176 -6.82 -19.67 5.42
C LYS A 176 -5.74 -19.69 4.38
N SER A 177 -5.34 -18.52 3.92
CA SER A 177 -4.31 -18.36 2.90
C SER A 177 -2.95 -18.84 3.40
N LEU A 178 -2.61 -18.52 4.64
CA LEU A 178 -1.39 -18.99 5.30
C LEU A 178 -1.43 -20.49 5.56
N PHE A 179 -2.53 -21.01 6.09
CA PHE A 179 -2.73 -22.44 6.32
C PHE A 179 -2.53 -23.25 5.03
N ASN A 180 -3.18 -22.85 3.94
CA ASN A 180 -3.06 -23.51 2.64
C ASN A 180 -1.63 -23.44 2.08
N PHE A 181 -0.97 -22.29 2.20
CA PHE A 181 0.43 -22.13 1.82
C PHE A 181 1.33 -23.09 2.62
N TRP A 182 1.12 -23.17 3.93
CA TRP A 182 1.92 -23.97 4.84
C TRP A 182 1.75 -25.47 4.61
N VAL A 183 0.50 -25.93 4.50
CA VAL A 183 0.18 -27.33 4.17
C VAL A 183 0.75 -27.73 2.82
N SER A 184 0.75 -26.83 1.82
CA SER A 184 1.32 -27.12 0.50
C SER A 184 2.83 -27.36 0.50
N LEU A 185 3.53 -26.95 1.57
CA LEU A 185 4.97 -27.10 1.73
C LEU A 185 5.37 -28.26 2.67
N ASP A 186 4.38 -28.96 3.23
CA ASP A 186 4.60 -30.04 4.20
C ASP A 186 5.48 -29.56 5.37
N LEU A 187 5.05 -28.46 5.99
CA LEU A 187 5.70 -27.83 7.14
C LEU A 187 4.76 -27.84 8.35
N GLU A 188 5.35 -27.83 9.55
CA GLU A 188 4.61 -27.80 10.83
C GLU A 188 3.98 -26.43 11.06
N THR A 189 2.66 -26.35 11.12
CA THR A 189 1.87 -25.10 11.19
C THR A 189 2.22 -24.21 12.38
N GLU A 190 2.70 -24.80 13.47
CA GLU A 190 3.13 -24.10 14.69
C GLU A 190 4.36 -23.20 14.45
N HIS A 191 5.11 -23.43 13.38
CA HIS A 191 6.26 -22.59 13.01
C HIS A 191 5.87 -21.38 12.14
N LEU A 192 4.60 -21.21 11.78
CA LEU A 192 4.14 -20.12 10.94
C LEU A 192 4.51 -18.72 11.51
N PRO A 193 4.34 -18.43 12.82
CA PRO A 193 4.76 -17.14 13.38
C PRO A 193 6.27 -16.93 13.31
N VAL A 194 7.07 -18.00 13.45
CA VAL A 194 8.53 -17.93 13.29
C VAL A 194 8.92 -17.56 11.86
N PHE A 195 8.16 -18.03 10.87
CA PHE A 195 8.33 -17.61 9.50
C PHE A 195 7.95 -16.14 9.29
N LEU A 196 6.76 -15.73 9.74
CA LEU A 196 6.24 -14.38 9.54
C LEU A 196 7.10 -13.31 10.23
N TYR A 197 7.51 -13.58 11.47
CA TYR A 197 8.15 -12.58 12.34
C TYR A 197 9.67 -12.76 12.49
N GLY A 198 10.19 -13.92 12.08
CA GLY A 198 11.62 -14.24 12.17
C GLY A 198 12.29 -14.31 10.80
N PHE A 199 11.90 -15.28 9.97
CA PHE A 199 12.59 -15.58 8.70
C PHE A 199 12.26 -14.59 7.58
N ALA A 200 10.97 -14.33 7.33
CA ALA A 200 10.53 -13.48 6.23
C ALA A 200 11.15 -12.07 6.25
N PRO A 201 11.31 -11.38 7.40
CA PRO A 201 11.99 -10.08 7.49
C PRO A 201 13.46 -10.09 7.10
N GLU A 202 14.15 -11.22 7.22
CA GLU A 202 15.57 -11.35 6.81
C GLU A 202 15.71 -11.40 5.28
N VAL A 203 14.62 -11.75 4.60
CA VAL A 203 14.57 -11.93 3.15
C VAL A 203 13.91 -10.73 2.46
N VAL A 204 12.87 -10.18 3.08
CA VAL A 204 12.06 -9.09 2.54
C VAL A 204 12.62 -7.78 3.08
N ASP A 205 12.93 -6.84 2.19
CA ASP A 205 13.30 -5.48 2.60
C ASP A 205 12.09 -4.74 3.17
N LEU A 206 11.93 -4.84 4.49
CA LEU A 206 10.90 -4.17 5.28
C LEU A 206 11.41 -2.88 5.94
N LYS A 207 12.71 -2.59 5.82
CA LYS A 207 13.32 -1.42 6.46
C LYS A 207 12.75 -0.14 5.87
N PHE A 208 12.63 0.89 6.69
CA PHE A 208 12.33 2.21 6.14
C PHE A 208 13.51 2.70 5.29
N PRO A 209 13.23 3.45 4.21
CA PRO A 209 14.27 4.04 3.39
C PRO A 209 15.12 5.01 4.21
N GLU A 210 16.42 5.05 3.91
CA GLU A 210 17.28 6.13 4.39
C GLU A 210 16.85 7.47 3.77
N ILE A 211 17.13 8.56 4.48
CA ILE A 211 16.78 9.93 4.09
C ILE A 211 17.35 10.28 2.72
N SER A 212 18.63 9.95 2.52
CA SER A 212 19.39 10.12 1.28
C SER A 212 18.77 9.38 0.09
N ASN A 213 17.94 8.36 0.35
CA ASN A 213 17.36 7.49 -0.66
C ASN A 213 15.89 7.82 -0.95
N LEU A 214 15.29 8.82 -0.29
CA LEU A 214 13.92 9.23 -0.59
C LEU A 214 13.84 9.87 -1.99
N PRO A 215 12.84 9.51 -2.80
CA PRO A 215 12.62 10.16 -4.10
C PRO A 215 12.34 11.65 -3.95
N GLU A 216 12.60 12.43 -5.00
CA GLU A 216 12.09 13.81 -5.08
C GLU A 216 10.56 13.83 -4.89
N PRO A 217 10.02 14.76 -4.09
CA PRO A 217 8.59 14.79 -3.81
C PRO A 217 7.80 15.24 -5.04
N ASN A 218 6.81 14.43 -5.42
CA ASN A 218 5.94 14.72 -6.56
C ASN A 218 4.55 15.21 -6.13
N ARG A 219 4.07 14.81 -4.95
CA ARG A 219 2.78 15.22 -4.42
C ARG A 219 2.90 15.66 -2.97
N ALA A 220 1.90 16.42 -2.53
CA ALA A 220 1.78 16.88 -1.16
C ALA A 220 0.37 16.56 -0.64
N TRP A 221 0.28 16.20 0.63
CA TRP A 221 -0.95 15.78 1.30
C TRP A 221 -1.09 16.46 2.65
N PHE A 222 -2.31 16.82 3.03
CA PHE A 222 -2.62 17.19 4.39
C PHE A 222 -2.91 15.95 5.24
N VAL A 223 -2.45 16.00 6.49
CA VAL A 223 -2.86 15.11 7.58
C VAL A 223 -3.23 15.97 8.79
N GLY A 224 -4.18 15.52 9.58
CA GLY A 224 -4.73 16.24 10.73
C GLY A 224 -4.39 15.54 12.03
N GLY A 225 -3.59 16.17 12.89
CA GLY A 225 -3.26 15.65 14.22
C GLY A 225 -3.82 16.51 15.34
N GLY A 226 -3.80 16.02 16.58
CA GLY A 226 -4.11 16.88 17.73
C GLY A 226 -5.60 17.05 17.96
N ILE A 227 -6.30 15.99 18.34
CA ILE A 227 -7.65 16.09 18.92
C ILE A 227 -7.46 16.26 20.44
N SER A 228 -8.28 17.10 21.09
CA SER A 228 -8.20 17.26 22.55
C SER A 228 -8.29 15.91 23.27
N ASN A 229 -7.39 15.67 24.23
CA ASN A 229 -7.37 14.52 25.15
C ASN A 229 -7.01 13.15 24.53
N ASN A 230 -6.39 13.10 23.35
CA ASN A 230 -5.91 11.83 22.78
C ASN A 230 -4.37 11.70 22.74
N GLY A 231 -3.61 12.54 23.44
CA GLY A 231 -2.14 12.48 23.48
C GLY A 231 -1.41 12.93 22.21
N ASP A 232 -2.11 13.19 21.09
CA ASP A 232 -1.46 13.61 19.84
C ASP A 232 -0.68 14.93 19.98
N PHE A 233 -1.17 15.86 20.80
CA PHE A 233 -0.46 17.12 21.02
C PHE A 233 0.86 16.90 21.75
N GLU A 234 0.88 16.04 22.77
CA GLU A 234 2.08 15.67 23.50
C GLU A 234 3.07 14.96 22.58
N PHE A 235 2.59 14.06 21.71
CA PHE A 235 3.42 13.46 20.67
C PHE A 235 4.07 14.51 19.78
N LEU A 236 3.25 15.39 19.20
CA LEU A 236 3.70 16.39 18.24
C LEU A 236 4.69 17.39 18.86
N ASP A 237 4.57 17.66 20.15
CA ASP A 237 5.50 18.53 20.88
C ASP A 237 6.87 17.87 21.14
N ASN A 238 6.96 16.55 21.10
CA ASN A 238 8.18 15.79 21.41
C ASN A 238 8.83 15.15 20.17
N ILE A 239 8.42 15.54 18.95
CA ILE A 239 9.00 15.00 17.72
C ILE A 239 10.42 15.51 17.48
N ASP A 240 11.25 14.65 16.92
CA ASP A 240 12.62 14.93 16.47
C ASP A 240 12.87 14.40 15.05
N GLU A 241 14.04 14.71 14.49
CA GLU A 241 14.44 14.30 13.13
C GLU A 241 14.42 12.78 12.87
N ARG A 242 14.45 11.96 13.93
CA ARG A 242 14.43 10.48 13.86
C ARG A 242 13.02 9.93 14.00
N THR A 243 12.07 10.76 14.41
CA THR A 243 10.68 10.37 14.65
C THR A 243 10.06 9.84 13.36
N ARG A 244 9.47 8.67 13.49
CA ARG A 244 8.70 7.99 12.45
C ARG A 244 7.37 7.58 13.05
N THR A 245 6.30 7.74 12.31
CA THR A 245 4.97 7.36 12.80
C THR A 245 4.06 7.10 11.62
N PHE A 246 2.86 6.62 11.91
CA PHE A 246 1.79 6.49 10.94
C PHE A 246 0.63 7.39 11.34
N TRP A 247 -0.12 7.85 10.33
CA TRP A 247 -1.29 8.69 10.53
C TRP A 247 -2.44 8.25 9.64
N GLN A 248 -3.65 8.74 9.93
CA GLN A 248 -4.71 8.66 8.94
C GLN A 248 -4.33 9.53 7.73
N GLY A 249 -4.33 8.96 6.53
CA GLY A 249 -3.84 9.63 5.34
C GLY A 249 -4.47 9.16 4.04
N SER A 250 -3.85 9.52 2.92
CA SER A 250 -4.27 9.05 1.60
C SER A 250 -3.61 7.72 1.26
N LYS A 251 -4.41 6.74 0.83
CA LYS A 251 -3.89 5.49 0.24
C LYS A 251 -3.12 5.71 -1.06
N GLU A 252 -3.26 6.89 -1.67
CA GLU A 252 -2.56 7.24 -2.91
C GLU A 252 -1.15 7.77 -2.66
N THR A 253 -0.76 8.03 -1.42
CA THR A 253 0.58 8.54 -1.06
C THR A 253 1.68 7.63 -1.60
N SER A 254 2.71 8.20 -2.22
CA SER A 254 3.93 7.48 -2.60
C SER A 254 5.09 7.81 -1.67
N VAL A 255 6.08 6.90 -1.61
CA VAL A 255 7.35 7.16 -0.91
C VAL A 255 7.96 8.47 -1.41
N GLY A 256 8.36 9.34 -0.48
CA GLY A 256 8.92 10.65 -0.77
C GLY A 256 7.89 11.77 -0.92
N ASP A 257 6.59 11.51 -1.00
CA ASP A 257 5.59 12.58 -1.02
C ASP A 257 5.67 13.46 0.25
N ILE A 258 5.27 14.72 0.13
CA ILE A 258 5.25 15.68 1.23
C ILE A 258 3.98 15.50 2.05
N ILE A 259 4.12 15.50 3.37
CA ILE A 259 3.00 15.39 4.30
C ILE A 259 2.98 16.65 5.18
N VAL A 260 1.93 17.46 5.06
CA VAL A 260 1.75 18.68 5.86
C VAL A 260 0.84 18.36 7.04
N MET A 261 1.40 18.41 8.25
CA MET A 261 0.67 18.16 9.50
C MET A 261 -0.06 19.43 9.93
N TYR A 262 -1.38 19.36 9.96
CA TYR A 262 -2.27 20.39 10.52
C TYR A 262 -2.77 19.94 11.89
N CYS A 263 -2.50 20.71 12.93
CA CYS A 263 -3.11 20.50 14.23
C CYS A 263 -4.57 20.96 14.23
N LEU A 264 -5.48 20.09 14.65
CA LEU A 264 -6.89 20.39 14.85
C LEU A 264 -7.10 21.29 16.09
N SER A 265 -8.37 21.54 16.43
CA SER A 265 -8.74 22.33 17.60
C SER A 265 -8.16 21.72 18.89
N PRO A 266 -7.61 22.52 19.82
CA PRO A 266 -7.65 23.99 19.87
C PRO A 266 -6.51 24.71 19.14
N ARG A 267 -5.46 24.02 18.68
CA ARG A 267 -4.29 24.68 18.08
C ARG A 267 -4.56 25.26 16.69
N SER A 268 -5.37 24.58 15.88
CA SER A 268 -5.86 25.03 14.55
C SER A 268 -4.77 25.69 13.68
N ARG A 269 -3.66 24.99 13.46
CA ARG A 269 -2.46 25.52 12.79
C ARG A 269 -1.67 24.44 12.06
N ILE A 270 -1.01 24.79 10.97
CA ILE A 270 0.03 23.96 10.38
C ILE A 270 1.19 23.88 11.38
N HIS A 271 1.62 22.66 11.69
CA HIS A 271 2.58 22.36 12.75
C HIS A 271 3.96 21.98 12.21
N SER A 272 3.98 21.12 11.19
CA SER A 272 5.22 20.51 10.70
C SER A 272 5.03 19.97 9.29
N ILE A 273 6.15 19.81 8.58
CA ILE A 273 6.23 19.21 7.27
C ILE A 273 7.05 17.93 7.38
N TRP A 274 6.55 16.85 6.80
CA TRP A 274 7.12 15.50 6.88
C TRP A 274 7.30 14.93 5.47
N ARG A 275 7.97 13.77 5.38
CA ARG A 275 8.06 12.96 4.16
C ARG A 275 7.41 11.60 4.37
N ALA A 276 6.69 11.12 3.36
CA ALA A 276 6.20 9.76 3.35
C ALA A 276 7.37 8.76 3.22
N VAL A 277 7.48 7.85 4.18
CA VAL A 277 8.58 6.85 4.23
C VAL A 277 8.13 5.47 3.75
N ARG A 278 6.82 5.27 3.54
CA ARG A 278 6.24 4.12 2.83
C ARG A 278 5.09 4.58 1.93
N PRO A 279 4.66 3.77 0.97
CA PRO A 279 3.40 4.01 0.27
C PRO A 279 2.23 4.11 1.27
N GLY A 280 1.24 4.92 0.91
CA GLY A 280 -0.05 4.91 1.60
C GLY A 280 -0.73 3.56 1.43
N GLY A 281 -1.44 3.12 2.46
CA GLY A 281 -2.04 1.80 2.49
C GLY A 281 -3.33 1.78 3.29
N VAL A 282 -3.77 0.56 3.56
CA VAL A 282 -4.95 0.28 4.38
C VAL A 282 -4.52 -0.51 5.61
N GLU A 283 -5.10 -0.19 6.76
CA GLU A 283 -5.12 -1.06 7.94
C GLU A 283 -6.55 -1.60 8.11
N PRO A 284 -6.82 -2.87 7.73
CA PRO A 284 -8.18 -3.40 7.69
C PRO A 284 -8.81 -3.50 9.08
N PHE A 285 -7.99 -3.69 10.11
CA PHE A 285 -8.41 -3.88 11.51
C PHE A 285 -8.36 -2.58 12.33
N ARG A 286 -8.57 -1.44 11.65
CA ARG A 286 -8.61 -0.11 12.29
C ARG A 286 -9.81 0.70 11.79
N GLY A 287 -10.52 1.37 12.69
CA GLY A 287 -11.54 2.37 12.29
C GLY A 287 -11.01 3.46 11.33
N PHE A 288 -9.77 3.90 11.51
CA PHE A 288 -9.06 4.78 10.55
C PHE A 288 -8.38 3.98 9.44
N TYR A 289 -9.22 3.48 8.53
CA TYR A 289 -8.89 2.53 7.48
C TYR A 289 -7.67 2.89 6.59
N ASN A 290 -7.51 4.14 6.17
CA ASN A 290 -6.36 4.54 5.33
C ASN A 290 -5.21 5.06 6.18
N THR A 291 -4.01 4.57 5.93
CA THR A 291 -2.81 4.92 6.69
C THR A 291 -1.70 5.47 5.80
N VAL A 292 -0.87 6.34 6.36
CA VAL A 292 0.38 6.81 5.75
C VAL A 292 1.48 6.75 6.79
N TRP A 293 2.63 6.20 6.42
CA TRP A 293 3.84 6.25 7.24
C TRP A 293 4.67 7.46 6.87
N MET A 294 4.97 8.29 7.86
CA MET A 294 5.71 9.53 7.70
C MET A 294 6.89 9.59 8.67
N GLY A 295 7.95 10.25 8.23
CA GLY A 295 9.13 10.52 9.03
C GLY A 295 9.76 11.84 8.59
N LEU A 296 10.89 12.18 9.21
CA LEU A 296 11.63 13.40 8.92
C LEU A 296 10.79 14.66 9.17
N PRO A 297 10.25 14.80 10.39
CA PRO A 297 9.53 16.00 10.73
C PRO A 297 10.46 17.21 10.67
N GLN A 298 9.96 18.27 10.04
CA GLN A 298 10.51 19.60 10.13
C GLN A 298 9.43 20.47 10.78
N LEU A 299 9.70 20.94 12.01
CA LEU A 299 8.84 21.92 12.66
C LEU A 299 8.84 23.20 11.85
N VAL A 300 7.66 23.79 11.66
CA VAL A 300 7.52 25.03 10.92
C VAL A 300 6.98 26.14 11.81
N GLU A 301 7.28 27.39 11.47
CA GLU A 301 6.63 28.53 12.10
C GLU A 301 5.11 28.38 11.96
N PRO A 302 4.34 28.36 13.06
CA PRO A 302 2.94 27.98 12.96
C PRO A 302 2.14 28.93 12.08
N ILE A 303 1.40 28.36 11.12
CA ILE A 303 0.46 29.09 10.27
C ILE A 303 -0.95 28.69 10.69
N THR A 304 -1.67 29.63 11.29
CA THR A 304 -3.01 29.40 11.84
C THR A 304 -4.07 29.31 10.73
N LEU A 305 -5.19 28.66 11.04
CA LEU A 305 -6.37 28.68 10.15
C LEU A 305 -6.83 30.11 9.84
N ARG A 306 -6.69 31.03 10.79
CA ARG A 306 -7.03 32.46 10.59
C ARG A 306 -6.14 33.10 9.53
N GLU A 307 -4.83 32.83 9.56
CA GLU A 307 -3.89 33.29 8.55
C GLU A 307 -4.22 32.69 7.18
N LEU A 308 -4.48 31.37 7.10
CA LEU A 308 -4.88 30.71 5.85
C LEU A 308 -6.17 31.30 5.26
N LYS A 309 -7.16 31.63 6.10
CA LYS A 309 -8.40 32.29 5.67
C LYS A 309 -8.22 33.73 5.23
N SER A 310 -7.17 34.40 5.70
CA SER A 310 -6.86 35.79 5.33
C SER A 310 -5.97 35.88 4.08
N ASP A 311 -5.31 34.78 3.71
CA ASP A 311 -4.49 34.70 2.50
C ASP A 311 -5.35 34.63 1.22
N LEU A 312 -4.94 35.41 0.20
CA LEU A 312 -5.68 35.54 -1.06
C LEU A 312 -5.86 34.22 -1.81
N LEU A 313 -4.90 33.30 -1.73
CA LEU A 313 -4.95 32.02 -2.42
C LEU A 313 -5.60 30.95 -1.54
N PHE A 314 -5.14 30.80 -0.30
CA PHE A 314 -5.63 29.76 0.62
C PHE A 314 -7.08 29.96 1.05
N SER A 315 -7.58 31.20 1.14
CA SER A 315 -9.01 31.46 1.41
C SER A 315 -9.96 30.83 0.39
N GLN A 316 -9.47 30.56 -0.82
CA GLN A 316 -10.23 29.90 -1.89
C GLN A 316 -10.13 28.37 -1.82
N PHE A 317 -9.15 27.83 -1.10
CA PHE A 317 -8.92 26.39 -1.00
C PHE A 317 -10.11 25.73 -0.27
N PRO A 318 -10.83 24.76 -0.86
CA PRO A 318 -12.05 24.20 -0.27
C PRO A 318 -11.88 23.71 1.17
N LEU A 319 -10.73 23.10 1.47
CA LEU A 319 -10.42 22.59 2.80
C LEU A 319 -10.31 23.70 3.86
N VAL A 320 -9.72 24.86 3.51
CA VAL A 320 -9.64 26.03 4.39
C VAL A 320 -11.02 26.65 4.61
N ARG A 321 -11.85 26.73 3.55
CA ARG A 321 -13.23 27.21 3.63
C ARG A 321 -14.09 26.34 4.55
N SER A 322 -13.85 25.03 4.55
CA SER A 322 -14.51 24.08 5.44
C SER A 322 -13.79 23.90 6.78
N ASN A 323 -13.04 24.90 7.27
CA ASN A 323 -12.35 24.84 8.57
C ASN A 323 -11.46 23.62 8.77
N MET A 324 -10.86 23.09 7.70
CA MET A 324 -10.06 21.87 7.70
C MET A 324 -10.84 20.60 8.07
N HIS A 325 -12.18 20.60 8.00
CA HIS A 325 -12.98 19.37 8.17
C HIS A 325 -12.60 18.33 7.11
N GLY A 326 -12.32 17.10 7.56
CA GLY A 326 -11.88 16.02 6.69
C GLY A 326 -10.48 16.21 6.11
N VAL A 327 -9.57 16.88 6.84
CA VAL A 327 -8.18 17.18 6.43
C VAL A 327 -7.35 15.96 6.05
N ASN A 328 -7.60 14.80 6.66
CA ASN A 328 -6.80 13.59 6.49
C ASN A 328 -6.80 13.11 5.04
N GLY A 329 -5.60 13.04 4.44
CA GLY A 329 -5.38 12.55 3.08
C GLY A 329 -5.82 13.52 1.97
N LYS A 330 -6.05 14.81 2.26
CA LYS A 330 -6.44 15.76 1.23
C LYS A 330 -5.23 16.22 0.41
N PRO A 331 -5.29 16.18 -0.93
CA PRO A 331 -4.17 16.59 -1.77
C PRO A 331 -3.94 18.11 -1.71
N ILE A 332 -2.67 18.50 -1.78
CA ILE A 332 -2.21 19.88 -1.85
C ILE A 332 -1.62 20.10 -3.24
N ALA A 333 -2.32 20.88 -4.06
CA ALA A 333 -1.77 21.25 -5.36
C ALA A 333 -0.53 22.15 -5.18
N LYS A 334 0.42 22.06 -6.11
CA LYS A 334 1.71 22.76 -6.04
C LYS A 334 1.59 24.24 -5.70
N LYS A 335 0.67 24.96 -6.37
CA LYS A 335 0.41 26.39 -6.09
C LYS A 335 0.11 26.72 -4.62
N TYR A 336 -0.56 25.82 -3.90
CA TYR A 336 -0.85 26.00 -2.48
C TYR A 336 0.36 25.68 -1.62
N TYR A 337 1.09 24.63 -1.95
CA TYR A 337 2.32 24.29 -1.23
C TYR A 337 3.43 25.34 -1.41
N ASP A 338 3.64 25.83 -2.63
CA ASP A 338 4.57 26.94 -2.90
C ASP A 338 4.15 28.20 -2.12
N ARG A 339 2.84 28.48 -2.05
CA ARG A 339 2.32 29.60 -1.23
C ARG A 339 2.55 29.38 0.26
N LEU A 340 2.45 28.15 0.74
CA LEU A 340 2.77 27.80 2.13
C LEU A 340 4.23 28.14 2.45
N LEU A 341 5.16 27.77 1.58
CA LEU A 341 6.59 28.10 1.75
C LEU A 341 6.82 29.62 1.80
N ILE A 342 6.15 30.39 0.93
CA ILE A 342 6.23 31.86 0.95
C ILE A 342 5.69 32.44 2.27
N LEU A 343 4.59 31.89 2.80
CA LEU A 343 4.05 32.31 4.09
C LEU A 343 5.03 32.03 5.22
N LEU A 344 5.70 30.88 5.22
CA LEU A 344 6.73 30.54 6.19
C LEU A 344 7.94 31.49 6.10
N GLU A 345 8.45 31.72 4.89
CA GLU A 345 9.55 32.66 4.65
C GLU A 345 9.19 34.09 5.11
N SER A 346 7.95 34.54 4.87
CA SER A 346 7.49 35.85 5.34
C SER A 346 7.42 35.99 6.87
N LYS A 347 7.40 34.87 7.60
CA LYS A 347 7.50 34.81 9.06
C LYS A 347 8.95 34.72 9.56
N GLY A 348 9.93 34.76 8.66
CA GLY A 348 11.36 34.72 8.98
C GLY A 348 11.94 33.30 9.09
N MET A 349 11.20 32.27 8.69
CA MET A 349 11.71 30.89 8.66
C MET A 349 12.64 30.69 7.46
N ASP A 350 13.80 30.07 7.71
CA ASP A 350 14.61 29.50 6.63
C ASP A 350 13.92 28.27 6.05
N ILE A 351 13.52 28.36 4.79
CA ILE A 351 12.80 27.31 4.05
C ILE A 351 13.74 26.49 3.14
N SER A 352 15.06 26.67 3.22
CA SER A 352 16.04 25.99 2.36
C SER A 352 16.03 24.47 2.52
N ALA A 353 15.79 23.98 3.74
CA ALA A 353 15.75 22.56 4.08
C ALA A 353 14.37 21.90 3.85
N LEU A 354 13.32 22.68 3.62
CA LEU A 354 11.98 22.14 3.40
C LEU A 354 11.87 21.49 2.02
N PRO A 355 11.19 20.34 1.89
CA PRO A 355 11.01 19.67 0.62
C PRO A 355 10.23 20.55 -0.35
N ARG A 356 10.55 20.50 -1.64
CA ARG A 356 9.84 21.25 -2.69
C ARG A 356 9.26 20.30 -3.71
N LEU A 357 7.98 20.46 -4.00
CA LEU A 357 7.35 19.71 -5.07
C LEU A 357 8.12 19.92 -6.37
N SER A 358 8.43 18.83 -7.05
CA SER A 358 9.19 18.85 -8.28
C SER A 358 8.58 19.84 -9.28
N ASP A 359 9.41 20.73 -9.80
CA ASP A 359 9.07 21.58 -10.96
C ASP A 359 9.09 20.78 -12.27
N LYS A 360 9.39 19.48 -12.21
CA LYS A 360 9.23 18.54 -13.33
C LYS A 360 7.73 18.30 -13.60
N GLU A 361 7.03 19.37 -13.96
CA GLU A 361 5.98 19.26 -14.97
C GLU A 361 6.61 18.48 -16.14
N ILE A 362 5.91 17.50 -16.71
CA ILE A 362 6.16 17.17 -18.11
C ILE A 362 6.23 18.51 -18.82
N ALA A 363 7.40 18.80 -19.41
CA ALA A 363 7.75 20.07 -20.02
C ALA A 363 6.50 20.75 -20.55
N ASN A 364 6.28 22.01 -20.15
CA ASN A 364 5.16 22.90 -20.49
C ASN A 364 4.67 22.78 -21.95
N THR A 365 4.01 21.68 -22.25
CA THR A 365 3.32 21.39 -23.48
C THR A 365 1.86 21.38 -23.06
N ARG A 366 1.02 22.19 -23.71
CA ARG A 366 -0.40 22.30 -23.37
C ARG A 366 -1.10 20.99 -23.73
N ILE A 367 -0.92 19.96 -22.90
CA ILE A 367 -1.60 18.68 -23.03
C ILE A 367 -2.99 18.85 -22.45
N ARG A 368 -3.99 18.97 -23.32
CA ARG A 368 -5.40 19.17 -22.96
C ARG A 368 -6.26 17.95 -23.30
N THR A 369 -5.74 17.06 -24.13
CA THR A 369 -6.45 15.90 -24.67
C THR A 369 -5.55 14.67 -24.70
N GLU A 370 -6.15 13.48 -24.86
CA GLU A 370 -5.42 12.24 -25.15
C GLU A 370 -4.58 12.38 -26.42
N ARG A 371 -5.09 13.09 -27.43
CA ARG A 371 -4.35 13.35 -28.67
C ARG A 371 -3.07 14.18 -28.43
N ASP A 372 -3.09 15.08 -27.46
CA ASP A 372 -1.88 15.82 -27.10
C ASP A 372 -0.85 14.91 -26.44
N VAL A 373 -1.27 13.96 -25.59
CA VAL A 373 -0.38 12.92 -25.03
C VAL A 373 0.22 12.09 -26.15
N GLU A 374 -0.57 11.71 -27.15
CA GLU A 374 -0.07 10.97 -28.30
C GLU A 374 1.02 11.75 -29.06
N ILE A 375 0.74 13.00 -29.45
CA ILE A 375 1.63 13.78 -30.32
C ILE A 375 2.88 14.26 -29.56
N GLN A 376 2.71 14.67 -28.31
CA GLN A 376 3.73 15.39 -27.56
C GLN A 376 4.55 14.45 -26.67
N ILE A 377 4.05 13.25 -26.39
CA ILE A 377 4.73 12.27 -25.53
C ILE A 377 4.96 10.95 -26.29
N LEU A 378 3.90 10.30 -26.78
CA LEU A 378 4.01 8.96 -27.36
C LEU A 378 4.82 8.94 -28.67
N GLU A 379 4.49 9.79 -29.63
CA GLU A 379 5.17 9.83 -30.93
C GLU A 379 6.68 10.17 -30.76
N PRO A 380 7.10 11.15 -29.93
CA PRO A 380 8.51 11.37 -29.59
C PRO A 380 9.16 10.16 -28.92
N LEU A 381 8.49 9.52 -27.95
CA LEU A 381 8.99 8.31 -27.32
C LEU A 381 9.23 7.20 -28.35
N LEU A 382 8.29 6.96 -29.27
CA LEU A 382 8.44 5.93 -30.29
C LEU A 382 9.65 6.22 -31.21
N ASN A 383 9.92 7.49 -31.53
CA ASN A 383 11.13 7.88 -32.25
C ASN A 383 12.40 7.55 -31.46
N GLU A 384 12.43 7.85 -30.15
CA GLU A 384 13.53 7.47 -29.25
C GLU A 384 13.70 5.95 -29.15
N LEU A 385 12.63 5.17 -29.27
CA LEU A 385 12.67 3.70 -29.31
C LEU A 385 13.12 3.15 -30.67
N GLY A 386 13.45 4.03 -31.63
CA GLY A 386 13.98 3.71 -32.95
C GLY A 386 12.93 3.43 -34.01
N PHE A 387 11.64 3.63 -33.71
CA PHE A 387 10.55 3.54 -34.67
C PHE A 387 10.42 4.83 -35.46
N LYS A 388 9.84 4.73 -36.66
CA LYS A 388 9.50 5.86 -37.53
C LYS A 388 7.98 5.86 -37.72
N LYS A 389 7.44 6.99 -38.18
CA LYS A 389 6.00 7.13 -38.46
C LYS A 389 5.42 6.04 -39.37
N SER A 390 6.23 5.47 -40.28
CA SER A 390 5.84 4.34 -41.14
C SER A 390 5.68 3.01 -40.40
N ASP A 391 6.27 2.89 -39.22
CA ASP A 391 6.31 1.68 -38.41
C ASP A 391 5.08 1.57 -37.49
N TRP A 392 4.18 2.56 -37.42
CA TRP A 392 2.97 2.46 -36.61
C TRP A 392 1.71 2.88 -37.36
N ARG A 393 0.60 2.20 -37.06
CA ARG A 393 -0.74 2.51 -37.59
C ARG A 393 -1.64 2.99 -36.46
N ARG A 394 -2.31 4.11 -36.69
CA ARG A 394 -3.23 4.70 -35.71
C ARG A 394 -4.66 4.22 -35.89
N GLN A 395 -5.39 4.12 -34.78
CA GLN A 395 -6.85 3.95 -34.74
C GLN A 395 -7.35 2.84 -35.68
N VAL A 396 -6.67 1.69 -35.64
CA VAL A 396 -6.97 0.56 -36.51
C VAL A 396 -8.24 -0.12 -36.02
N LYS A 397 -9.27 -0.21 -36.86
CA LYS A 397 -10.52 -0.89 -36.50
C LYS A 397 -10.34 -2.41 -36.51
N LEU A 398 -10.23 -2.99 -35.33
CA LEU A 398 -10.17 -4.44 -35.14
C LEU A 398 -11.58 -5.01 -34.99
N ARG A 399 -11.91 -6.07 -35.72
CA ARG A 399 -13.21 -6.74 -35.60
C ARG A 399 -13.19 -7.72 -34.43
N VAL A 400 -14.20 -7.63 -33.57
CA VAL A 400 -14.45 -8.58 -32.48
C VAL A 400 -15.82 -9.20 -32.74
N GLY A 401 -15.85 -10.47 -33.15
CA GLY A 401 -17.10 -11.15 -33.51
C GLY A 401 -17.81 -10.58 -34.75
N ARG A 402 -19.14 -10.75 -34.83
CA ARG A 402 -19.94 -10.45 -36.04
C ARG A 402 -20.27 -8.96 -36.22
N LYS A 403 -20.22 -8.12 -35.18
CA LYS A 403 -20.63 -6.70 -35.25
C LYS A 403 -19.75 -5.71 -34.46
N ASP A 404 -18.97 -6.15 -33.48
CA ASP A 404 -18.23 -5.23 -32.62
C ASP A 404 -16.88 -4.84 -33.21
N LYS A 405 -16.46 -3.60 -32.93
CA LYS A 405 -15.17 -3.06 -33.33
C LYS A 405 -14.49 -2.41 -32.14
N VAL A 406 -13.22 -2.73 -31.93
CA VAL A 406 -12.35 -2.02 -31.00
C VAL A 406 -11.28 -1.28 -31.77
N ILE A 407 -10.81 -0.17 -31.22
CA ILE A 407 -9.92 0.77 -31.91
C ILE A 407 -8.79 1.12 -30.95
N PRO A 408 -7.67 0.36 -30.95
CA PRO A 408 -6.46 0.78 -30.25
C PRO A 408 -5.89 2.06 -30.86
N ASP A 409 -5.29 2.91 -30.04
CA ASP A 409 -4.68 4.15 -30.51
C ASP A 409 -3.53 3.89 -31.48
N TYR A 410 -2.58 3.00 -31.12
CA TYR A 410 -1.41 2.66 -31.94
C TYR A 410 -1.12 1.17 -31.98
N LEU A 411 -0.88 0.66 -33.19
CA LEU A 411 -0.30 -0.65 -33.45
C LEU A 411 1.08 -0.49 -34.09
N ILE A 412 2.12 -1.03 -33.46
CA ILE A 412 3.50 -0.98 -33.96
C ILE A 412 3.78 -2.20 -34.85
N ASN A 413 4.41 -1.97 -36.00
CA ASN A 413 4.72 -2.93 -37.04
C ASN A 413 3.52 -3.79 -37.47
N ALA A 414 2.35 -3.17 -37.57
CA ALA A 414 1.13 -3.87 -37.92
C ALA A 414 1.22 -4.50 -39.33
N LYS A 415 0.91 -5.79 -39.43
CA LYS A 415 0.86 -6.57 -40.66
C LYS A 415 -0.54 -7.14 -40.87
N ASP A 416 -1.07 -6.98 -42.06
CA ASP A 416 -2.35 -7.57 -42.45
C ASP A 416 -2.12 -9.00 -42.95
N ASN A 417 -2.83 -9.96 -42.38
CA ASN A 417 -2.90 -11.31 -42.92
C ASN A 417 -4.16 -11.41 -43.80
N SER A 418 -3.96 -11.30 -45.11
CA SER A 418 -5.06 -11.31 -46.09
C SER A 418 -5.85 -12.63 -46.11
N ARG A 419 -5.23 -13.76 -45.73
CA ARG A 419 -5.89 -15.07 -45.70
C ARG A 419 -6.84 -15.21 -44.52
N GLU A 420 -6.43 -14.75 -43.35
CA GLU A 420 -7.21 -14.86 -42.11
C GLU A 420 -8.06 -13.62 -41.81
N LYS A 421 -7.93 -12.55 -42.62
CA LYS A 421 -8.53 -11.23 -42.35
C LYS A 421 -8.20 -10.74 -40.94
N SER A 422 -7.00 -11.07 -40.45
CA SER A 422 -6.49 -10.73 -39.13
C SER A 422 -5.36 -9.70 -39.26
N ILE A 423 -5.11 -8.97 -38.18
CA ILE A 423 -4.00 -8.01 -38.08
C ILE A 423 -3.13 -8.48 -36.94
N THR A 424 -1.82 -8.58 -37.18
CA THR A 424 -0.84 -8.80 -36.12
C THR A 424 -0.03 -7.53 -35.89
N ALA A 425 0.36 -7.24 -34.66
CA ALA A 425 1.24 -6.13 -34.33
C ALA A 425 2.27 -6.57 -33.30
N ASP A 426 3.41 -5.91 -33.25
CA ASP A 426 4.44 -6.24 -32.26
C ASP A 426 4.11 -5.64 -30.89
N TRP A 427 3.55 -4.43 -30.88
CA TRP A 427 3.14 -3.71 -29.68
C TRP A 427 1.81 -3.01 -29.90
N VAL A 428 1.03 -2.87 -28.83
CA VAL A 428 -0.14 -1.99 -28.74
C VAL A 428 0.16 -0.88 -27.76
N TRP A 429 -0.10 0.36 -28.16
CA TRP A 429 0.02 1.53 -27.28
C TRP A 429 -1.31 2.26 -27.16
N GLU A 430 -1.67 2.61 -25.93
CA GLU A 430 -2.85 3.42 -25.58
C GLU A 430 -2.41 4.69 -24.85
N ALA A 431 -3.03 5.82 -25.18
CA ALA A 431 -2.77 7.10 -24.55
C ALA A 431 -4.00 7.55 -23.75
N LYS A 432 -3.79 7.86 -22.46
CA LYS A 432 -4.80 8.47 -21.60
C LYS A 432 -4.33 9.86 -21.21
N MET A 433 -5.27 10.80 -21.08
CA MET A 433 -4.92 12.17 -20.72
C MET A 433 -4.28 12.20 -19.32
N SER A 434 -4.81 11.40 -18.40
CA SER A 434 -4.36 11.32 -17.02
C SER A 434 -4.79 9.99 -16.40
N ILE A 435 -3.91 9.37 -15.63
CA ILE A 435 -4.16 8.16 -14.84
C ILE A 435 -3.71 8.46 -13.41
N ILE A 436 -4.67 8.87 -12.58
CA ILE A 436 -4.40 9.38 -11.22
C ILE A 436 -4.53 8.26 -10.17
N THR A 437 -5.42 7.29 -10.41
CA THR A 437 -5.78 6.26 -9.42
C THR A 437 -5.40 4.86 -9.89
N ASN A 438 -5.16 3.95 -8.93
CA ASN A 438 -4.89 2.55 -9.24
C ASN A 438 -6.07 1.85 -9.91
N ASP A 439 -7.31 2.19 -9.53
CA ASP A 439 -8.51 1.59 -10.15
C ASP A 439 -8.62 1.98 -11.63
N GLN A 440 -8.34 3.24 -11.94
CA GLN A 440 -8.27 3.73 -13.33
C GLN A 440 -7.15 3.02 -14.10
N LEU A 441 -5.97 2.91 -13.48
CA LEU A 441 -4.83 2.21 -14.07
C LEU A 441 -5.14 0.74 -14.37
N GLN A 442 -5.77 0.01 -13.44
CA GLN A 442 -6.18 -1.38 -13.66
C GLN A 442 -7.16 -1.53 -14.82
N LYS A 443 -8.14 -0.64 -14.89
CA LYS A 443 -9.15 -0.63 -15.97
C LYS A 443 -8.52 -0.38 -17.34
N ASP A 444 -7.72 0.67 -17.45
CA ASP A 444 -7.06 1.05 -18.72
C ASP A 444 -6.02 0.02 -19.15
N PHE A 445 -5.30 -0.56 -18.18
CA PHE A 445 -4.37 -1.65 -18.44
C PHE A 445 -5.09 -2.91 -18.94
N GLY A 446 -6.23 -3.27 -18.33
CA GLY A 446 -7.07 -4.38 -18.79
C GLY A 446 -7.58 -4.18 -20.23
N GLN A 447 -7.94 -2.94 -20.58
CA GLN A 447 -8.34 -2.57 -21.93
C GLN A 447 -7.21 -2.78 -22.95
N VAL A 448 -6.03 -2.19 -22.74
CA VAL A 448 -4.90 -2.33 -23.68
C VAL A 448 -4.42 -3.78 -23.81
N CYS A 449 -4.47 -4.56 -22.71
CA CYS A 449 -4.17 -5.99 -22.75
C CYS A 449 -5.17 -6.79 -23.60
N SER A 450 -6.45 -6.41 -23.57
CA SER A 450 -7.46 -7.03 -24.42
C SER A 450 -7.17 -6.77 -25.90
N TYR A 451 -6.73 -5.56 -26.25
CA TYR A 451 -6.32 -5.23 -27.62
C TYR A 451 -5.07 -6.00 -28.05
N ALA A 452 -4.05 -6.09 -27.20
CA ALA A 452 -2.84 -6.85 -27.49
C ALA A 452 -3.11 -8.33 -27.76
N ARG A 453 -4.05 -8.96 -27.04
CA ARG A 453 -4.43 -10.35 -27.30
C ARG A 453 -5.08 -10.53 -28.68
N LEU A 454 -5.91 -9.58 -29.11
CA LEU A 454 -6.59 -9.63 -30.42
C LEU A 454 -5.61 -9.58 -31.60
N VAL A 455 -4.51 -8.85 -31.47
CA VAL A 455 -3.47 -8.72 -32.52
C VAL A 455 -2.22 -9.54 -32.25
N ASN A 456 -2.28 -10.46 -31.27
CA ASN A 456 -1.16 -11.30 -30.85
C ASN A 456 0.15 -10.52 -30.59
N ALA A 457 0.06 -9.38 -29.92
CA ALA A 457 1.21 -8.53 -29.62
C ALA A 457 2.17 -9.14 -28.61
N ASN A 458 3.44 -8.73 -28.70
CA ASN A 458 4.51 -9.11 -27.79
C ASN A 458 4.54 -8.24 -26.52
N GLY A 459 3.94 -7.05 -26.58
CA GLY A 459 3.87 -6.11 -25.46
C GLY A 459 2.73 -5.11 -25.55
N VAL A 460 2.43 -4.51 -24.40
CA VAL A 460 1.50 -3.38 -24.24
C VAL A 460 2.23 -2.20 -23.62
N GLY A 461 1.97 -1.01 -24.16
CA GLY A 461 2.31 0.24 -23.54
C GLY A 461 1.06 1.06 -23.23
N LEU A 462 1.02 1.62 -22.04
CA LEU A 462 0.02 2.61 -21.63
C LEU A 462 0.77 3.88 -21.25
N LEU A 463 0.25 5.03 -21.66
CA LEU A 463 0.92 6.32 -21.49
C LEU A 463 -0.05 7.37 -20.99
N SER A 464 0.39 8.20 -20.04
CA SER A 464 -0.34 9.40 -19.61
C SER A 464 0.61 10.51 -19.16
N LYS A 465 0.06 11.61 -18.64
CA LYS A 465 0.86 12.67 -18.02
C LYS A 465 1.62 12.24 -16.76
N GLU A 466 1.23 11.13 -16.16
CA GLU A 466 1.81 10.66 -14.91
C GLU A 466 2.94 9.67 -15.16
N GLY A 467 2.98 9.01 -16.33
CA GLY A 467 4.06 8.10 -16.67
C GLY A 467 3.81 7.16 -17.84
N ILE A 468 4.66 6.15 -17.89
CA ILE A 468 4.70 5.10 -18.90
C ILE A 468 4.57 3.75 -18.20
N TRP A 469 3.64 2.91 -18.63
CA TRP A 469 3.46 1.55 -18.12
C TRP A 469 3.68 0.56 -19.25
N LEU A 470 4.57 -0.41 -19.04
CA LEU A 470 4.84 -1.48 -19.99
C LEU A 470 4.59 -2.85 -19.37
N CYS A 471 4.10 -3.77 -20.18
CA CYS A 471 4.06 -5.18 -19.83
C CYS A 471 4.23 -6.04 -21.08
N THR A 472 4.88 -7.19 -20.94
CA THR A 472 5.13 -8.08 -22.07
C THR A 472 4.23 -9.32 -22.03
N LYS A 473 4.13 -9.99 -23.17
CA LYS A 473 3.46 -11.29 -23.26
C LYS A 473 4.14 -12.35 -22.39
N LYS A 474 5.46 -12.26 -22.18
CA LYS A 474 6.22 -13.16 -21.27
C LYS A 474 5.77 -13.01 -19.81
N ASP A 475 5.31 -11.82 -19.46
CA ASP A 475 4.75 -11.52 -18.14
C ASP A 475 3.27 -11.90 -18.03
N GLY A 476 2.69 -12.54 -19.06
CA GLY A 476 1.29 -12.95 -19.13
C GLY A 476 0.32 -11.78 -19.23
N PHE A 477 0.80 -10.56 -19.53
CA PHE A 477 0.03 -9.32 -19.39
C PHE A 477 -0.57 -9.17 -17.97
N SER A 478 0.20 -9.56 -16.95
CA SER A 478 -0.22 -9.47 -15.55
C SER A 478 -0.04 -8.05 -15.01
N PHE A 479 -1.10 -7.50 -14.42
CA PHE A 479 -1.04 -6.18 -13.76
C PHE A 479 0.07 -6.11 -12.70
N LYS A 480 0.32 -7.20 -11.97
CA LYS A 480 1.36 -7.30 -10.93
C LYS A 480 2.79 -7.17 -11.49
N LYS A 481 2.97 -7.38 -12.79
CA LYS A 481 4.27 -7.32 -13.49
C LYS A 481 4.41 -6.10 -14.39
N VAL A 482 3.49 -5.15 -14.26
CA VAL A 482 3.58 -3.88 -14.98
C VAL A 482 4.79 -3.11 -14.48
N LYS A 483 5.66 -2.74 -15.41
CA LYS A 483 6.75 -1.82 -15.13
C LYS A 483 6.26 -0.40 -15.35
N HIS A 484 6.53 0.48 -14.41
CA HIS A 484 6.10 1.88 -14.44
C HIS A 484 7.31 2.80 -14.37
N TRP A 485 7.36 3.75 -15.30
CA TRP A 485 8.28 4.88 -15.26
C TRP A 485 7.45 6.15 -15.08
N PRO A 486 7.53 6.81 -13.91
CA PRO A 486 6.91 8.10 -13.70
C PRO A 486 7.40 9.10 -14.74
N ALA A 487 6.53 10.00 -15.18
CA ALA A 487 6.85 10.97 -16.22
C ALA A 487 8.09 11.83 -15.91
N THR A 488 8.36 12.06 -14.61
CA THR A 488 9.52 12.80 -14.12
C THR A 488 10.86 12.13 -14.40
N ARG A 489 10.86 10.81 -14.67
CA ARG A 489 12.07 10.01 -14.95
C ARG A 489 12.03 9.31 -16.30
N ALA A 490 10.86 9.10 -16.88
CA ALA A 490 10.68 8.27 -18.08
C ALA A 490 11.49 8.73 -19.30
N PHE A 491 11.85 10.02 -19.36
CA PHE A 491 12.64 10.63 -20.44
C PHE A 491 14.10 10.90 -20.06
N GLU A 492 14.54 10.46 -18.89
CA GLU A 492 15.96 10.47 -18.52
C GLU A 492 16.69 9.35 -19.27
N SER A 493 18.00 9.52 -19.50
CA SER A 493 18.78 8.61 -20.38
C SER A 493 18.73 7.15 -19.93
N ASP A 494 18.80 6.90 -18.62
CA ASP A 494 18.78 5.54 -18.05
C ASP A 494 17.41 4.89 -18.22
N SER A 495 16.33 5.59 -17.86
CA SER A 495 14.95 5.12 -18.07
C SER A 495 14.66 4.86 -19.55
N LEU A 496 15.09 5.75 -20.45
CA LEU A 496 14.93 5.56 -21.89
C LEU A 496 15.69 4.32 -22.37
N ASN A 497 16.88 4.04 -21.85
CA ASN A 497 17.62 2.83 -22.17
C ASN A 497 16.90 1.57 -21.67
N GLU A 498 16.31 1.58 -20.47
CA GLU A 498 15.49 0.48 -19.96
C GLU A 498 14.24 0.25 -20.81
N ILE A 499 13.48 1.31 -21.10
CA ILE A 499 12.29 1.26 -21.95
C ILE A 499 12.68 0.74 -23.34
N ARG A 500 13.78 1.22 -23.92
CA ARG A 500 14.32 0.76 -25.21
C ARG A 500 14.74 -0.70 -25.17
N SER A 501 15.24 -1.20 -24.04
CA SER A 501 15.59 -2.61 -23.87
C SER A 501 14.36 -3.54 -23.89
N ILE A 502 13.17 -3.00 -23.60
CA ILE A 502 11.90 -3.74 -23.54
C ILE A 502 11.11 -3.57 -24.84
N ALA A 503 10.84 -2.32 -25.23
CA ALA A 503 9.92 -1.95 -26.31
C ALA A 503 10.64 -1.45 -27.57
N GLY A 504 11.97 -1.40 -27.61
CA GLY A 504 12.72 -0.86 -28.75
C GLY A 504 12.70 -1.73 -30.01
N ARG A 505 12.84 -1.09 -31.17
CA ARG A 505 12.78 -1.71 -32.50
C ARG A 505 13.67 -2.95 -32.68
N GLY A 506 14.88 -2.95 -32.11
CA GLY A 506 15.83 -4.05 -32.23
C GLY A 506 15.51 -5.30 -31.40
N LYS A 507 14.62 -5.20 -30.41
CA LYS A 507 14.21 -6.34 -29.56
C LYS A 507 12.98 -7.05 -30.10
N VAL A 508 12.13 -6.28 -30.77
CA VAL A 508 10.95 -6.77 -31.48
C VAL A 508 11.31 -7.72 -32.64
N ALA A 509 12.42 -7.48 -33.33
CA ALA A 509 12.88 -8.34 -34.43
C ALA A 509 13.40 -9.73 -33.99
N ASN A 510 13.81 -9.90 -32.73
CA ASN A 510 14.39 -11.15 -32.21
C ASN A 510 13.36 -12.13 -31.61
N CYS A 511 12.06 -11.78 -31.61
CA CYS A 511 10.97 -12.68 -31.21
C CYS A 511 10.29 -13.36 -32.41
N LEU A 512 10.73 -13.09 -33.64
CA LEU A 512 10.18 -13.65 -34.89
C LEU A 512 11.08 -14.74 -35.51
N LYS A 513 12.01 -15.30 -34.74
CA LYS A 513 12.79 -16.48 -35.12
C LYS A 513 12.43 -17.68 -34.27
#